data_AF-A0A0T7BNP0-F1
#
_entry.id   AF-A0A0T7BNP0-F1
#
_cell.length_a   1.000
_cell.length_b   1.000
_cell.length_c   1.000
_cell.angle_alpha   90.00
_cell.angle_beta   90.00
_cell.angle_gamma   90.00
#
_symmetry.space_group_name_H-M   'P 1'
#
loop_
_entity.id
_entity.type
_entity.pdbx_description
1 polymer ?
#
loop_
_entity_poly.entity_id
_entity_poly.type
_entity_poly.pdbx_seq_one_letter_code
_entity_poly.pdbx_strand_id
1 'polypeptide(L)'
;MYNSLISSNIKLSEWVENVQHPDLDKEPQTLNFLERIIYLSHRITLFGKKYSPYSLMFNVGLLSVLGTVWFLSVKFHLDINIFAGINYILIFHYPGYPLYLWVKSRLFNIQGRSYIQDCIFFLIPGYTFCCWLMGQSVLVSLDLLGILLPLIAGIVRVGCFLSGCCHGKFSAKFGVLYTPSYLLPEHRDTKLAAAFYTGYPVFPIQLVEASFNLTLFVILLVRLLLTEEFTGQTLSLYFLVYCIYRFFADFYRESSIRPKIGKFSEAQCISMVLILVCTLTLQGEQILELLKF
;
A
#
# COMPACT_ATOMS: atom_id res chain seq x y z
N MET A 1 -10.95 5.90 -25.54
CA MET A 1 -11.03 4.97 -24.39
C MET A 1 -11.63 3.62 -24.78
N TYR A 2 -12.64 3.56 -25.65
CA TYR A 2 -13.20 2.31 -26.19
C TYR A 2 -12.19 1.54 -27.08
N ASN A 3 -11.48 2.25 -27.97
CA ASN A 3 -10.50 1.63 -28.87
C ASN A 3 -9.28 1.03 -28.16
N SER A 4 -8.86 1.55 -26.99
CA SER A 4 -7.73 0.98 -26.25
C SER A 4 -8.12 -0.32 -25.53
N LEU A 5 -9.34 -0.39 -24.98
CA LEU A 5 -9.91 -1.60 -24.37
C LEU A 5 -10.12 -2.70 -25.41
N ILE A 6 -10.58 -2.34 -26.62
CA ILE A 6 -10.70 -3.28 -27.73
C ILE A 6 -9.33 -3.76 -28.19
N SER A 7 -8.35 -2.85 -28.35
CA SER A 7 -6.99 -3.25 -28.75
C SER A 7 -6.29 -4.12 -27.70
N SER A 8 -6.53 -3.88 -26.41
CA SER A 8 -5.97 -4.72 -25.33
C SER A 8 -6.66 -6.07 -25.27
N ASN A 9 -7.98 -6.12 -25.50
CA ASN A 9 -8.74 -7.37 -25.52
C ASN A 9 -8.41 -8.22 -26.75
N ILE A 10 -8.21 -7.60 -27.93
CA ILE A 10 -7.77 -8.30 -29.15
C ILE A 10 -6.35 -8.81 -28.97
N LYS A 11 -5.43 -8.00 -28.42
CA LYS A 11 -4.07 -8.48 -28.12
C LYS A 11 -4.05 -9.56 -27.06
N LEU A 12 -4.93 -9.49 -26.06
CA LEU A 12 -5.07 -10.53 -25.04
C LEU A 12 -5.63 -11.81 -25.64
N SER A 13 -6.66 -11.74 -26.49
CA SER A 13 -7.21 -12.92 -27.17
C SER A 13 -6.22 -13.53 -28.14
N GLU A 14 -5.55 -12.72 -28.96
CA GLU A 14 -4.47 -13.18 -29.84
C GLU A 14 -3.29 -13.76 -29.05
N TRP A 15 -2.92 -13.19 -27.89
CA TRP A 15 -1.86 -13.73 -27.05
C TRP A 15 -2.28 -15.05 -26.38
N VAL A 16 -3.52 -15.15 -25.89
CA VAL A 16 -4.07 -16.37 -25.30
C VAL A 16 -4.24 -17.48 -26.36
N GLU A 17 -4.59 -17.14 -27.60
CA GLU A 17 -4.72 -18.09 -28.71
C GLU A 17 -3.36 -18.52 -29.30
N ASN A 18 -2.38 -17.61 -29.39
CA ASN A 18 -1.06 -17.91 -29.95
C ASN A 18 -0.07 -18.50 -28.94
N VAL A 19 -0.27 -18.27 -27.64
CA VAL A 19 0.54 -18.89 -26.59
C VAL A 19 -0.16 -20.16 -26.15
N GLN A 20 0.20 -21.29 -26.79
CA GLN A 20 0.04 -22.62 -26.18
C GLN A 20 0.54 -22.50 -24.74
N HIS A 21 -0.35 -22.76 -23.76
CA HIS A 21 -0.16 -22.65 -22.32
C HIS A 21 1.29 -22.31 -21.92
N PRO A 22 1.59 -21.05 -21.51
CA PRO A 22 2.97 -20.66 -21.23
C PRO A 22 3.58 -21.69 -20.28
N ASP A 23 4.72 -22.28 -20.66
CA ASP A 23 5.38 -23.38 -19.93
C ASP A 23 5.24 -23.16 -18.43
N LEU A 24 4.31 -23.89 -17.83
CA LEU A 24 3.91 -23.68 -16.45
C LEU A 24 5.06 -24.00 -15.50
N ASP A 25 6.08 -24.70 -16.01
CA ASP A 25 7.30 -25.13 -15.34
C ASP A 25 8.55 -24.52 -15.99
N LYS A 26 8.58 -23.20 -16.20
CA LYS A 26 9.84 -22.52 -16.53
C LYS A 26 10.93 -22.92 -15.54
N GLU A 27 12.01 -23.54 -16.03
CA GLU A 27 13.16 -23.86 -15.19
C GLU A 27 13.71 -22.56 -14.58
N PRO A 28 14.21 -22.57 -13.32
CA PRO A 28 14.66 -21.36 -12.62
C PRO A 28 15.69 -20.52 -13.37
N GLN A 29 16.42 -21.12 -14.32
CA GLN A 29 17.44 -20.49 -15.14
C GLN A 29 16.86 -19.62 -16.28
N THR A 30 15.59 -19.84 -16.65
CA THR A 30 14.89 -19.13 -17.73
C THR A 30 14.04 -17.95 -17.24
N LEU A 31 13.98 -17.75 -15.91
CA LEU A 31 13.24 -16.65 -15.30
C LEU A 31 13.92 -15.32 -15.56
N ASN A 32 13.12 -14.29 -15.87
CA ASN A 32 13.65 -12.93 -15.90
C ASN A 32 14.05 -12.46 -14.49
N PHE A 33 14.77 -11.35 -14.40
CA PHE A 33 15.29 -10.83 -13.13
C PHE A 33 14.19 -10.64 -12.06
N LEU A 34 13.02 -10.11 -12.44
CA LEU A 34 11.91 -9.85 -11.53
C LEU A 34 11.22 -11.14 -11.07
N GLU A 35 10.98 -12.07 -11.99
CA GLU A 35 10.45 -13.41 -11.71
C GLU A 35 11.38 -14.20 -10.80
N ARG A 36 12.70 -14.06 -10.98
CA ARG A 36 13.71 -14.69 -10.12
C ARG A 36 13.66 -14.14 -8.69
N ILE A 37 13.47 -12.83 -8.51
CA ILE A 37 13.27 -12.23 -7.18
C ILE A 37 12.02 -12.81 -6.51
N ILE A 38 10.91 -12.89 -7.25
CA ILE A 38 9.66 -13.47 -6.75
C ILE A 38 9.88 -14.93 -6.34
N TYR A 39 10.52 -15.73 -7.19
CA TYR A 39 10.86 -17.12 -6.89
C TYR A 39 11.69 -17.28 -5.62
N LEU A 40 12.77 -16.50 -5.48
CA LEU A 40 13.64 -16.55 -4.31
C LEU A 40 12.92 -16.13 -3.03
N SER A 41 12.04 -15.12 -3.10
CA SER A 41 11.31 -14.64 -1.93
C SER A 41 10.41 -15.71 -1.29
N HIS A 42 9.85 -16.61 -2.10
CA HIS A 42 9.00 -17.71 -1.61
C HIS A 42 9.80 -18.87 -0.99
N ARG A 43 11.12 -18.88 -1.14
CA ARG A 43 12.01 -19.91 -0.57
C ARG A 43 12.57 -19.52 0.81
N ILE A 44 12.25 -18.32 1.30
CA ILE A 44 12.70 -17.86 2.61
C ILE A 44 12.04 -18.71 3.71
N THR A 45 12.88 -19.35 4.51
CA THR A 45 12.47 -20.12 5.70
C THR A 45 13.01 -19.44 6.96
N LEU A 46 12.13 -19.25 7.95
CA LEU A 46 12.45 -18.69 9.26
C LEU A 46 12.00 -19.71 10.31
N PHE A 47 12.91 -20.13 11.19
CA PHE A 47 12.65 -21.14 12.22
C PHE A 47 12.02 -22.43 11.69
N GLY A 48 12.47 -22.90 10.52
CA GLY A 48 11.96 -24.12 9.87
C GLY A 48 10.58 -23.98 9.21
N LYS A 49 9.94 -22.81 9.27
CA LYS A 49 8.66 -22.52 8.60
C LYS A 49 8.89 -21.63 7.38
N LYS A 50 8.19 -21.91 6.29
CA LYS A 50 8.17 -21.03 5.11
C LYS A 50 7.44 -19.74 5.47
N TYR A 51 8.03 -18.60 5.14
CA TYR A 51 7.46 -17.29 5.45
C TYR A 51 6.84 -16.65 4.21
N SER A 52 5.61 -16.15 4.28
CA SER A 52 5.00 -15.42 3.15
C SER A 52 5.79 -14.13 2.88
N PRO A 53 6.19 -13.85 1.62
CA PRO A 53 6.88 -12.62 1.27
C PRO A 53 6.10 -11.36 1.67
N TYR A 54 4.77 -11.39 1.52
CA TYR A 54 3.92 -10.29 1.95
C TYR A 54 4.03 -10.04 3.45
N SER A 55 3.90 -11.09 4.27
CA SER A 55 4.00 -10.97 5.73
C SER A 55 5.39 -10.52 6.17
N LEU A 56 6.44 -10.97 5.48
CA LEU A 56 7.81 -10.53 5.75
C LEU A 56 7.94 -9.02 5.54
N MET A 57 7.51 -8.53 4.38
CA MET A 57 7.56 -7.11 4.05
C MET A 57 6.65 -6.28 4.96
N PHE A 58 5.49 -6.79 5.38
CA PHE A 58 4.65 -6.14 6.37
C PHE A 58 5.38 -5.94 7.70
N ASN A 59 6.08 -6.97 8.21
CA ASN A 59 6.86 -6.85 9.44
C ASN A 59 8.05 -5.89 9.29
N VAL A 60 8.76 -5.94 8.15
CA VAL A 60 9.82 -4.97 7.84
C VAL A 60 9.25 -3.55 7.85
N GLY A 61 8.06 -3.34 7.29
CA GLY A 61 7.35 -2.06 7.32
C GLY A 61 7.03 -1.61 8.73
N LEU A 62 6.54 -2.51 9.58
CA LEU A 62 6.22 -2.22 10.98
C LEU A 62 7.47 -1.84 11.78
N LEU A 63 8.57 -2.58 11.62
CA LEU A 63 9.85 -2.28 12.26
C LEU A 63 10.41 -0.93 11.77
N SER A 64 10.27 -0.64 10.48
CA SER A 64 10.71 0.64 9.89
C SER A 64 9.92 1.82 10.46
N VAL A 65 8.61 1.66 10.66
CA VAL A 65 7.75 2.66 11.32
C VAL A 65 8.17 2.86 12.77
N LEU A 66 8.38 1.79 13.54
CA LEU A 66 8.83 1.88 14.93
C LEU A 66 10.20 2.57 15.05
N GLY A 67 11.15 2.20 14.18
CA GLY A 67 12.46 2.85 14.11
C GLY A 67 12.37 4.33 13.76
N THR A 68 11.47 4.70 12.84
CA THR A 68 11.25 6.10 12.46
C THR A 68 10.61 6.91 13.59
N VAL A 69 9.61 6.35 14.28
CA VAL A 69 9.01 6.97 15.48
C VAL A 69 10.06 7.17 16.56
N TRP A 70 10.87 6.16 16.83
CA TRP A 70 11.95 6.27 17.81
C TRP A 70 12.95 7.37 17.44
N PHE A 71 13.44 7.38 16.19
CA PHE A 71 14.36 8.40 15.70
C PHE A 71 13.79 9.82 15.85
N LEU A 72 12.55 10.05 15.39
CA LEU A 72 11.89 11.35 15.47
C LEU A 72 11.60 11.77 16.93
N SER A 73 11.22 10.82 17.79
CA SER A 73 11.01 11.10 19.22
C SER A 73 12.27 11.58 19.92
N VAL A 74 13.42 10.97 19.61
CA VAL A 74 14.72 11.37 20.17
C VAL A 74 15.18 12.70 19.59
N LYS A 75 15.07 12.89 18.27
CA LYS A 75 15.52 14.10 17.57
C LYS A 75 14.74 15.35 17.98
N PHE A 76 13.43 15.23 18.19
CA PHE A 76 12.54 16.36 18.51
C PHE A 76 12.08 16.40 19.97
N HIS A 77 12.64 15.55 20.83
CA HIS A 77 12.28 15.45 22.25
C HIS A 77 10.76 15.32 22.48
N LEU A 78 10.10 14.49 21.68
CA LEU A 78 8.66 14.28 21.78
C LEU A 78 8.32 13.36 22.96
N ASP A 79 7.19 13.62 23.62
CA ASP A 79 6.66 12.77 24.71
C ASP A 79 6.26 11.38 24.20
N ILE A 80 5.86 11.30 22.92
CA ILE A 80 5.62 10.04 22.24
C ILE A 80 6.92 9.27 22.01
N ASN A 81 7.02 8.07 22.58
CA ASN A 81 8.17 7.20 22.44
C ASN A 81 7.84 5.93 21.64
N ILE A 82 8.85 5.10 21.39
CA ILE A 82 8.67 3.81 20.70
C ILE A 82 7.60 2.92 21.38
N PHE A 83 7.44 3.03 22.70
CA PHE A 83 6.42 2.27 23.44
C PHE A 83 5.00 2.71 23.09
N ALA A 84 4.75 3.97 22.76
CA ALA A 84 3.44 4.39 22.27
C ALA A 84 3.07 3.71 20.94
N GLY A 85 4.05 3.58 20.02
CA GLY A 85 3.89 2.82 18.78
C GLY A 85 3.63 1.33 19.04
N ILE A 86 4.40 0.73 19.95
CA ILE A 86 4.21 -0.67 20.37
C ILE A 86 2.82 -0.86 21.02
N ASN A 87 2.41 0.04 21.90
CA ASN A 87 1.11 0.01 22.58
C ASN A 87 -0.04 0.14 21.58
N TYR A 88 0.06 1.02 20.59
CA TYR A 88 -0.93 1.09 19.50
C TYR A 88 -1.03 -0.26 18.77
N ILE A 89 0.10 -0.89 18.45
CA ILE A 89 0.12 -2.18 17.77
C ILE A 89 -0.53 -3.27 18.63
N LEU A 90 -0.17 -3.36 19.91
CA LEU A 90 -0.64 -4.41 20.82
C LEU A 90 -2.11 -4.23 21.22
N ILE A 91 -2.53 -3.01 21.53
CA ILE A 91 -3.85 -2.72 22.10
C ILE A 91 -4.88 -2.45 20.99
N PHE A 92 -4.49 -1.75 19.93
CA PHE A 92 -5.42 -1.38 18.86
C PHE A 92 -5.27 -2.30 17.66
N HIS A 93 -4.07 -2.46 17.10
CA HIS A 93 -3.92 -3.19 15.84
C HIS A 93 -4.24 -4.69 15.98
N TYR A 94 -3.64 -5.42 16.92
CA TYR A 94 -3.84 -6.87 17.02
C TYR A 94 -5.27 -7.31 17.37
N PRO A 95 -5.95 -6.75 18.39
CA PRO A 95 -7.33 -7.14 18.71
C PRO A 95 -8.39 -6.27 18.01
N GLY A 96 -8.14 -4.97 17.85
CA GLY A 96 -9.10 -4.02 17.31
C GLY A 96 -9.25 -4.11 15.78
N TYR A 97 -8.18 -4.41 15.04
CA TYR A 97 -8.27 -4.49 13.58
C TYR A 97 -9.09 -5.69 13.08
N PRO A 98 -8.95 -6.92 13.65
CA PRO A 98 -9.86 -8.02 13.34
C PRO A 98 -11.33 -7.70 13.68
N LEU A 99 -11.58 -7.05 14.82
CA LEU A 99 -12.92 -6.61 15.20
C LEU A 99 -13.47 -5.60 14.19
N TYR A 100 -12.69 -4.61 13.80
CA TYR A 100 -13.04 -3.63 12.76
C TYR A 100 -13.39 -4.33 11.44
N LEU A 101 -12.57 -5.27 10.98
CA LEU A 101 -12.86 -6.02 9.75
C LEU A 101 -14.12 -6.87 9.86
N TRP A 102 -14.38 -7.47 11.04
CA TRP A 102 -15.61 -8.20 11.30
C TRP A 102 -16.85 -7.30 11.26
N VAL A 103 -16.82 -6.14 11.92
CA VAL A 103 -17.90 -5.14 11.89
C VAL A 103 -18.11 -4.64 10.46
N LYS A 104 -17.05 -4.25 9.76
CA LYS A 104 -17.08 -3.78 8.37
C LYS A 104 -17.71 -4.82 7.44
N SER A 105 -17.32 -6.09 7.59
CA SER A 105 -17.89 -7.19 6.81
C SER A 105 -19.37 -7.39 7.10
N ARG A 106 -19.85 -7.14 8.32
CA ARG A 106 -21.26 -7.28 8.71
C ARG A 106 -22.12 -6.13 8.19
N LEU A 107 -21.62 -4.90 8.27
CA LEU A 107 -22.38 -3.71 7.91
C LEU A 107 -22.41 -3.45 6.40
N PHE A 108 -21.29 -3.65 5.71
CA PHE A 108 -21.14 -3.24 4.32
C PHE A 108 -21.00 -4.42 3.34
N ASN A 109 -20.95 -5.66 3.84
CA ASN A 109 -20.69 -6.86 3.03
C ASN A 109 -19.39 -6.78 2.21
N ILE A 110 -18.43 -5.96 2.65
CA ILE A 110 -17.11 -5.78 2.03
C ILE A 110 -16.11 -6.61 2.83
N GLN A 111 -15.65 -7.73 2.27
CA GLN A 111 -14.59 -8.55 2.88
C GLN A 111 -13.17 -8.05 2.54
N GLY A 112 -13.06 -7.13 1.58
CA GLY A 112 -11.79 -6.62 1.09
C GLY A 112 -11.15 -5.56 1.99
N ARG A 113 -9.83 -5.64 2.17
CA ARG A 113 -9.02 -4.57 2.76
C ARG A 113 -8.98 -3.37 1.83
N SER A 114 -9.08 -2.16 2.39
CA SER A 114 -9.03 -0.94 1.61
C SER A 114 -8.19 0.08 2.34
N TYR A 115 -6.95 0.25 1.86
CA TYR A 115 -5.95 1.11 2.48
C TYR A 115 -6.50 2.47 2.96
N ILE A 116 -7.23 3.19 2.09
CA ILE A 116 -7.80 4.50 2.44
C ILE A 116 -8.85 4.40 3.55
N GLN A 117 -9.77 3.45 3.47
CA GLN A 117 -10.82 3.26 4.48
C GLN A 117 -10.24 2.83 5.82
N ASP A 118 -9.29 1.89 5.77
CA ASP A 118 -8.65 1.34 6.95
C ASP A 118 -7.80 2.45 7.63
N CYS A 119 -7.24 3.39 6.86
CA CYS A 119 -6.61 4.58 7.42
C CYS A 119 -7.61 5.50 8.13
N ILE A 120 -8.71 5.86 7.46
CA ILE A 120 -9.69 6.85 7.96
C ILE A 120 -10.47 6.34 9.17
N PHE A 121 -10.95 5.11 9.11
CA PHE A 121 -11.88 4.59 10.10
C PHE A 121 -11.21 3.88 11.27
N PHE A 122 -9.92 3.54 11.13
CA PHE A 122 -9.24 2.74 12.14
C PHE A 122 -7.87 3.30 12.51
N LEU A 123 -6.98 3.51 11.53
CA LEU A 123 -5.60 3.86 11.83
C LEU A 123 -5.46 5.26 12.42
N ILE A 124 -5.98 6.28 11.74
CA ILE A 124 -5.86 7.68 12.15
C ILE A 124 -6.57 7.91 13.50
N PRO A 125 -7.85 7.53 13.69
CA PRO A 125 -8.53 7.77 14.96
C PRO A 125 -7.85 7.02 16.11
N GLY A 126 -7.46 5.75 15.89
CA GLY A 126 -6.82 4.94 16.91
C GLY A 126 -5.45 5.49 17.31
N TYR A 127 -4.61 5.84 16.33
CA TYR A 127 -3.28 6.37 16.63
C TYR A 127 -3.34 7.76 17.27
N THR A 128 -4.16 8.66 16.75
CA THR A 128 -4.35 10.00 17.34
C THR A 128 -4.92 9.90 18.76
N PHE A 129 -5.85 8.99 19.02
CA PHE A 129 -6.37 8.74 20.36
C PHE A 129 -5.28 8.21 21.31
N CYS A 130 -4.45 7.27 20.87
CA CYS A 130 -3.29 6.81 21.66
C CYS A 130 -2.33 7.96 21.99
N CYS A 131 -2.01 8.80 21.01
CA CYS A 131 -1.12 9.93 21.23
C CYS A 131 -1.72 10.92 22.23
N TRP A 132 -3.01 11.21 22.10
CA TRP A 132 -3.74 12.10 23.00
C TRP A 132 -3.75 11.57 24.44
N LEU A 133 -3.96 10.27 24.65
CA LEU A 133 -3.87 9.64 25.98
C LEU A 133 -2.47 9.74 26.61
N MET A 134 -1.43 9.83 25.77
CA MET A 134 -0.04 9.99 26.21
C MET A 134 0.35 11.47 26.40
N GLY A 135 -0.58 12.41 26.27
CA GLY A 135 -0.33 13.85 26.42
C GLY A 135 0.26 14.53 25.19
N GLN A 136 0.43 13.81 24.07
CA GLN A 136 1.01 14.36 22.85
C GLN A 136 -0.01 15.25 22.12
N SER A 137 0.47 16.36 21.55
CA SER A 137 -0.33 17.21 20.66
C SER A 137 -0.83 16.43 19.45
N VAL A 138 -2.13 16.57 19.15
CA VAL A 138 -2.78 15.97 17.97
C VAL A 138 -2.08 16.39 16.68
N LEU A 139 -1.57 17.63 16.59
CA LEU A 139 -0.88 18.12 15.39
C LEU A 139 0.38 17.30 15.11
N VAL A 140 1.17 17.00 16.14
CA VAL A 140 2.36 16.14 16.03
C VAL A 140 1.95 14.74 15.56
N SER A 141 0.86 14.18 16.10
CA SER A 141 0.37 12.86 15.69
C SER A 141 -0.02 12.81 14.22
N LEU A 142 -0.71 13.84 13.72
CA LEU A 142 -1.09 13.93 12.31
C LEU A 142 0.16 14.03 11.44
N ASP A 143 1.14 14.83 11.84
CA ASP A 143 2.36 14.96 11.05
C ASP A 143 3.18 13.68 10.99
N LEU A 144 3.34 13.01 12.13
CA LEU A 144 3.98 11.70 12.20
C LEU A 144 3.24 10.69 11.31
N LEU A 145 1.90 10.61 11.38
CA LEU A 145 1.13 9.72 10.49
C LEU A 145 1.36 10.03 9.01
N GLY A 146 1.44 11.32 8.64
CA GLY A 146 1.72 11.74 7.27
C GLY A 146 3.05 11.22 6.73
N ILE A 147 4.04 11.01 7.60
CA ILE A 147 5.35 10.44 7.28
C ILE A 147 5.32 8.90 7.34
N LEU A 148 4.73 8.32 8.38
CA LEU A 148 4.78 6.88 8.64
C LEU A 148 3.91 6.07 7.66
N LEU A 149 2.76 6.63 7.24
CA LEU A 149 1.85 5.98 6.29
C LEU A 149 2.48 5.70 4.92
N PRO A 150 3.13 6.65 4.24
CA PRO A 150 3.82 6.36 2.97
C PRO A 150 4.97 5.37 3.14
N LEU A 151 5.70 5.39 4.26
CA LEU A 151 6.77 4.43 4.52
C LEU A 151 6.25 2.99 4.54
N ILE A 152 5.26 2.70 5.40
CA ILE A 152 4.70 1.35 5.50
C ILE A 152 3.96 0.95 4.22
N ALA A 153 3.24 1.88 3.59
CA ALA A 153 2.56 1.62 2.33
C ALA A 153 3.55 1.23 1.23
N GLY A 154 4.65 1.95 1.09
CA GLY A 154 5.69 1.65 0.11
C GLY A 154 6.29 0.25 0.29
N ILE A 155 6.69 -0.09 1.51
CA ILE A 155 7.27 -1.40 1.84
C ILE A 155 6.27 -2.53 1.62
N VAL A 156 5.02 -2.36 2.06
CA VAL A 156 3.96 -3.37 1.86
C VAL A 156 3.64 -3.59 0.39
N ARG A 157 3.78 -2.57 -0.47
CA ARG A 157 3.59 -2.72 -1.92
C ARG A 157 4.67 -3.57 -2.60
N VAL A 158 5.90 -3.54 -2.08
CA VAL A 158 6.91 -4.55 -2.46
C VAL A 158 6.44 -5.95 -2.05
N GLY A 159 5.85 -6.10 -0.87
CA GLY A 159 5.19 -7.35 -0.46
C GLY A 159 4.10 -7.81 -1.43
N CYS A 160 3.21 -6.89 -1.87
CA CYS A 160 2.20 -7.19 -2.88
C CYS A 160 2.80 -7.65 -4.22
N PHE A 161 3.90 -7.01 -4.64
CA PHE A 161 4.63 -7.39 -5.85
C PHE A 161 5.17 -8.81 -5.75
N LEU A 162 5.81 -9.14 -4.63
CA LEU A 162 6.39 -10.46 -4.39
C LEU A 162 5.31 -11.55 -4.33
N SER A 163 4.17 -11.26 -3.72
CA SER A 163 3.04 -12.20 -3.63
C SER A 163 2.15 -12.25 -4.88
N GLY A 164 2.39 -11.40 -5.89
CA GLY A 164 1.58 -11.37 -7.10
C GLY A 164 0.13 -10.95 -6.91
N CYS A 165 -0.16 -10.15 -5.88
CA CYS A 165 -1.47 -9.53 -5.70
C CYS A 165 -1.46 -8.07 -6.17
N CYS A 166 -2.63 -7.49 -6.43
CA CYS A 166 -2.76 -6.06 -6.74
C CYS A 166 -2.05 -5.59 -8.03
N HIS A 167 -1.88 -6.45 -9.03
CA HIS A 167 -1.18 -6.14 -10.27
C HIS A 167 -1.96 -5.21 -11.21
N GLY A 168 -1.23 -4.68 -12.19
CA GLY A 168 -1.78 -3.89 -13.28
C GLY A 168 -2.46 -4.75 -14.34
N LYS A 169 -2.81 -4.10 -15.45
CA LYS A 169 -3.35 -4.77 -16.64
C LYS A 169 -2.30 -5.58 -17.39
N PHE A 170 -2.76 -6.44 -18.31
CA PHE A 170 -1.88 -7.13 -19.28
C PHE A 170 -0.83 -6.20 -19.90
N SER A 171 0.42 -6.66 -19.95
CA SER A 171 1.53 -5.94 -20.59
C SER A 171 2.56 -6.93 -21.13
N ALA A 172 2.75 -6.94 -22.46
CA ALA A 172 3.72 -7.84 -23.09
C ALA A 172 5.19 -7.40 -22.92
N LYS A 173 5.45 -6.08 -22.85
CA LYS A 173 6.83 -5.53 -22.87
C LYS A 173 7.45 -5.39 -21.48
N PHE A 174 6.65 -4.99 -20.50
CA PHE A 174 7.08 -4.73 -19.12
C PHE A 174 6.23 -5.51 -18.12
N GLY A 175 5.71 -6.67 -18.53
CA GLY A 175 4.88 -7.49 -17.68
C GLY A 175 5.70 -8.52 -16.91
N VAL A 176 5.19 -8.85 -15.73
CA VAL A 176 5.67 -9.95 -14.91
C VAL A 176 4.61 -11.04 -14.98
N LEU A 177 5.04 -12.26 -15.30
CA LEU A 177 4.16 -13.42 -15.21
C LEU A 177 4.11 -13.88 -13.76
N TYR A 178 2.95 -14.33 -13.29
CA TYR A 178 2.79 -14.92 -11.97
C TYR A 178 2.31 -16.36 -12.17
N THR A 179 3.19 -17.35 -11.96
CA THR A 179 2.88 -18.78 -12.18
C THR A 179 2.81 -19.56 -10.86
N PRO A 180 2.07 -20.68 -10.82
CA PRO A 180 2.00 -21.52 -9.63
C PRO A 180 3.32 -22.26 -9.33
N SER A 181 4.20 -22.40 -10.32
CA SER A 181 5.50 -23.10 -10.16
C SER A 181 6.47 -22.37 -9.23
N TYR A 182 6.37 -21.04 -9.12
CA TYR A 182 7.18 -20.27 -8.17
C TYR A 182 6.38 -19.47 -7.14
N LEU A 183 5.10 -19.21 -7.37
CA LEU A 183 4.19 -18.78 -6.31
C LEU A 183 3.83 -20.02 -5.49
N LEU A 184 4.55 -20.26 -4.40
CA LEU A 184 4.12 -21.27 -3.45
C LEU A 184 2.69 -20.95 -3.01
N PRO A 185 1.81 -21.95 -2.86
CA PRO A 185 0.48 -21.72 -2.30
C PRO A 185 0.68 -20.98 -0.98
N GLU A 186 0.33 -19.70 -0.95
CA GLU A 186 0.31 -18.97 0.31
C GLU A 186 -0.56 -19.78 1.25
N HIS A 187 -0.14 -19.86 2.51
CA HIS A 187 -0.96 -20.45 3.55
C HIS A 187 -2.37 -19.90 3.37
N ARG A 188 -3.33 -20.76 2.97
CA ARG A 188 -4.74 -20.37 2.74
C ARG A 188 -5.33 -19.69 3.98
N ASP A 189 -4.65 -19.82 5.12
CA ASP A 189 -4.95 -19.25 6.42
C ASP A 189 -4.65 -17.75 6.53
N THR A 190 -3.68 -17.21 5.77
CA THR A 190 -3.39 -15.76 5.80
C THR A 190 -4.16 -15.06 4.69
N LYS A 191 -5.37 -14.58 5.00
CA LYS A 191 -6.18 -13.67 4.15
C LYS A 191 -5.48 -12.34 3.76
N LEU A 192 -4.16 -12.22 3.98
CA LEU A 192 -3.35 -11.01 3.84
C LEU A 192 -2.97 -10.73 2.38
N ALA A 193 -2.73 -11.76 1.57
CA ALA A 193 -2.52 -11.65 0.13
C ALA A 193 -2.87 -13.00 -0.52
N ALA A 194 -3.97 -13.08 -1.27
CA ALA A 194 -4.15 -14.20 -2.17
C ALA A 194 -3.24 -13.94 -3.38
N ALA A 195 -2.23 -14.78 -3.58
CA ALA A 195 -1.47 -14.79 -4.81
C ALA A 195 -2.39 -15.21 -5.95
N PHE A 196 -2.53 -14.39 -6.98
CA PHE A 196 -3.38 -14.70 -8.13
C PHE A 196 -2.51 -15.18 -9.29
N TYR A 197 -2.74 -16.41 -9.72
CA TYR A 197 -2.27 -16.85 -11.03
C TYR A 197 -2.96 -16.00 -12.10
N THR A 198 -2.16 -15.31 -12.91
CA THR A 198 -2.71 -14.44 -13.97
C THR A 198 -2.83 -15.17 -15.29
N GLY A 199 -1.99 -16.18 -15.56
CA GLY A 199 -1.90 -16.86 -16.85
C GLY A 199 -1.36 -16.03 -18.00
N TYR A 200 -1.12 -14.74 -17.78
CA TYR A 200 -0.54 -13.79 -18.73
C TYR A 200 0.33 -12.76 -18.00
N PRO A 201 1.31 -12.14 -18.67
CA PRO A 201 2.18 -11.13 -18.07
C PRO A 201 1.40 -9.84 -17.77
N VAL A 202 1.53 -9.34 -16.55
CA VAL A 202 0.82 -8.15 -16.05
C VAL A 202 1.80 -7.05 -15.65
N PHE A 203 1.42 -5.80 -15.88
CA PHE A 203 2.26 -4.67 -15.51
C PHE A 203 2.44 -4.61 -13.98
N PRO A 204 3.68 -4.55 -13.46
CA PRO A 204 3.96 -4.57 -12.03
C PRO A 204 3.71 -3.20 -11.39
N ILE A 205 2.46 -2.72 -11.45
CA ILE A 205 2.05 -1.42 -10.90
C ILE A 205 2.40 -1.29 -9.41
N GLN A 206 2.51 -2.41 -8.69
CA GLN A 206 2.90 -2.44 -7.28
C GLN A 206 4.28 -1.82 -7.04
N LEU A 207 5.24 -1.98 -7.96
CA LEU A 207 6.56 -1.35 -7.85
C LEU A 207 6.46 0.16 -8.06
N VAL A 208 5.61 0.62 -8.99
CA VAL A 208 5.33 2.05 -9.18
C VAL A 208 4.68 2.63 -7.92
N GLU A 209 3.70 1.92 -7.34
CA GLU A 209 3.06 2.30 -6.08
C GLU A 209 4.07 2.33 -4.93
N ALA A 210 4.99 1.37 -4.86
CA ALA A 210 6.04 1.33 -3.85
C ALA A 210 6.98 2.53 -3.98
N SER A 211 7.52 2.78 -5.18
CA SER A 211 8.42 3.90 -5.46
C SER A 211 7.76 5.24 -5.18
N PHE A 212 6.50 5.42 -5.59
CA PHE A 212 5.74 6.64 -5.32
C PHE A 212 5.62 6.92 -3.82
N ASN A 213 5.20 5.91 -3.03
CA ASN A 213 5.02 6.07 -1.60
C ASN A 213 6.36 6.29 -0.87
N LEU A 214 7.43 5.56 -1.22
CA LEU A 214 8.74 5.76 -0.61
C LEU A 214 9.35 7.12 -0.95
N THR A 215 9.14 7.60 -2.18
CA THR A 215 9.56 8.96 -2.57
C THR A 215 8.82 10.00 -1.76
N LEU A 216 7.50 9.85 -1.61
CA LEU A 216 6.68 10.76 -0.81
C LEU A 216 7.09 10.73 0.67
N PHE A 217 7.40 9.55 1.23
CA PHE A 217 7.96 9.44 2.57
C PHE A 217 9.25 10.25 2.72
N VAL A 218 10.21 10.08 1.81
CA VAL A 218 11.49 10.81 1.86
C VAL A 218 11.26 12.32 1.78
N ILE A 219 10.40 12.79 0.86
CA ILE A 219 10.08 14.21 0.72
C ILE A 219 9.49 14.76 2.03
N LEU A 220 8.47 14.10 2.58
CA LEU A 220 7.80 14.57 3.80
C LEU A 220 8.71 14.50 5.04
N LEU A 221 9.57 13.48 5.12
CA LEU A 221 10.56 13.36 6.20
C LEU A 221 11.63 14.45 6.10
N VAL A 222 12.23 14.64 4.93
CA VAL A 222 13.23 15.70 4.70
C VAL A 222 12.64 17.05 5.01
N ARG A 223 11.40 17.29 4.58
CA ARG A 223 10.67 18.52 4.89
C ARG A 223 10.62 18.79 6.39
N LEU A 224 10.14 17.80 7.18
CA LEU A 224 10.07 17.93 8.64
C LEU A 224 11.46 18.16 9.26
N LEU A 225 12.50 17.49 8.75
CA LEU A 225 13.87 17.66 9.25
C LEU A 225 14.47 19.03 8.92
N LEU A 226 14.03 19.67 7.85
CA LEU A 226 14.49 21.01 7.45
C LEU A 226 13.73 22.12 8.15
N THR A 227 12.41 21.98 8.33
CA THR A 227 11.59 23.01 8.99
C THR A 227 11.61 22.87 10.51
N GLU A 228 11.80 21.65 11.02
CA GLU A 228 11.64 21.31 12.44
C GLU A 228 10.26 21.69 13.02
N GLU A 229 9.25 21.81 12.15
CA GLU A 229 7.91 22.30 12.49
C GLU A 229 6.83 21.23 12.33
N PHE A 230 5.99 21.10 13.36
CA PHE A 230 4.81 20.23 13.37
C PHE A 230 3.52 21.05 13.20
N THR A 231 3.13 21.30 11.95
CA THR A 231 1.95 22.10 11.58
C THR A 231 0.62 21.33 11.64
N GLY A 232 0.67 20.00 11.75
CA GLY A 232 -0.48 19.10 11.64
C GLY A 232 -0.99 18.87 10.22
N GLN A 233 -0.29 19.39 9.21
CA GLN A 233 -0.74 19.40 7.81
C GLN A 233 -0.13 18.28 6.96
N THR A 234 0.90 17.58 7.46
CA THR A 234 1.62 16.55 6.69
C THR A 234 0.71 15.42 6.27
N LEU A 235 -0.23 15.01 7.13
CA LEU A 235 -1.21 13.97 6.81
C LEU A 235 -2.12 14.38 5.66
N SER A 236 -2.61 15.62 5.68
CA SER A 236 -3.46 16.17 4.62
C SER A 236 -2.70 16.25 3.31
N LEU A 237 -1.43 16.70 3.33
CA LEU A 237 -0.59 16.72 2.13
C LEU A 237 -0.33 15.31 1.59
N TYR A 238 -0.03 14.36 2.46
CA TYR A 238 0.13 12.95 2.09
C TYR A 238 -1.13 12.42 1.39
N PHE A 239 -2.31 12.59 2.00
CA PHE A 239 -3.55 12.10 1.40
C PHE A 239 -3.92 12.83 0.12
N LEU A 240 -3.67 14.13 0.01
CA LEU A 240 -3.91 14.88 -1.21
C LEU A 240 -3.12 14.26 -2.37
N VAL A 241 -1.80 14.15 -2.20
CA VAL A 241 -0.89 13.62 -3.23
C VAL A 241 -1.17 12.14 -3.51
N TYR A 242 -1.38 11.34 -2.47
CA TYR A 242 -1.70 9.92 -2.60
C TYR A 242 -3.03 9.68 -3.30
N CYS A 243 -4.08 10.45 -2.99
CA CYS A 243 -5.40 10.27 -3.59
C CYS A 243 -5.43 10.71 -5.06
N ILE A 244 -4.69 11.77 -5.43
CA ILE A 244 -4.49 12.16 -6.83
C ILE A 244 -3.83 10.99 -7.58
N TYR A 245 -2.72 10.48 -7.07
CA TYR A 245 -2.06 9.33 -7.68
C TYR A 245 -2.99 8.10 -7.74
N ARG A 246 -3.68 7.76 -6.64
CA ARG A 246 -4.55 6.59 -6.53
C ARG A 246 -5.70 6.65 -7.53
N PHE A 247 -6.26 7.84 -7.76
CA PHE A 247 -7.31 8.08 -8.74
C PHE A 247 -6.88 7.67 -10.14
N PHE A 248 -5.68 8.11 -10.56
CA PHE A 248 -5.13 7.78 -11.86
C PHE A 248 -4.62 6.34 -11.95
N ALA A 249 -3.94 5.84 -10.92
CA ALA A 249 -3.40 4.48 -10.85
C ALA A 249 -4.50 3.43 -11.02
N ASP A 250 -5.72 3.70 -10.53
CA ASP A 250 -6.84 2.76 -10.64
C ASP A 250 -7.22 2.44 -12.09
N PHE A 251 -7.01 3.37 -13.04
CA PHE A 251 -7.24 3.09 -14.47
C PHE A 251 -6.28 2.06 -15.06
N TYR A 252 -5.13 1.87 -14.44
CA TYR A 252 -4.08 0.93 -14.88
C TYR A 252 -4.15 -0.43 -14.19
N ARG A 253 -5.07 -0.60 -13.23
CA ARG A 253 -5.26 -1.88 -12.52
C ARG A 253 -6.24 -2.76 -13.28
N GLU A 254 -5.93 -4.07 -13.32
CA GLU A 254 -6.90 -5.08 -13.73
C GLU A 254 -8.04 -5.01 -12.71
N SER A 255 -9.28 -4.93 -13.19
CA SER A 255 -10.45 -4.50 -12.40
C SER A 255 -10.45 -5.11 -11.00
N SER A 256 -10.19 -4.26 -10.00
CA SER A 256 -10.36 -4.68 -8.61
C SER A 256 -11.78 -5.20 -8.45
N ILE A 257 -11.98 -6.30 -7.74
CA ILE A 257 -13.29 -6.90 -7.35
C ILE A 257 -14.25 -5.89 -6.66
N ARG A 258 -13.82 -4.63 -6.50
CA ARG A 258 -14.56 -3.58 -5.84
C ARG A 258 -15.78 -3.13 -6.64
N PRO A 259 -16.86 -2.73 -5.94
CA PRO A 259 -18.02 -2.13 -6.57
C PRO A 259 -17.64 -0.89 -7.39
N LYS A 260 -18.26 -0.76 -8.57
CA LYS A 260 -18.20 0.47 -9.36
C LYS A 260 -19.47 1.28 -9.12
N ILE A 261 -19.31 2.58 -8.94
CA ILE A 261 -20.41 3.55 -8.87
C ILE A 261 -20.40 4.32 -10.18
N GLY A 262 -21.24 3.90 -11.12
CA GLY A 262 -21.24 4.44 -12.49
C GLY A 262 -19.92 4.17 -13.23
N LYS A 263 -19.23 5.23 -13.65
CA LYS A 263 -17.95 5.15 -14.38
C LYS A 263 -16.72 5.02 -13.46
N PHE A 264 -16.87 5.28 -12.17
CA PHE A 264 -15.77 5.34 -11.22
C PHE A 264 -15.79 4.14 -10.27
N SER A 265 -14.62 3.68 -9.85
CA SER A 265 -14.52 2.70 -8.77
C SER A 265 -14.81 3.34 -7.42
N GLU A 266 -15.21 2.54 -6.44
CA GLU A 266 -15.31 2.96 -5.04
C GLU A 266 -14.04 3.71 -4.56
N ALA A 267 -12.85 3.22 -4.93
CA ALA A 267 -11.59 3.85 -4.55
C ALA A 267 -11.42 5.24 -5.18
N GLN A 268 -11.88 5.43 -6.42
CA GLN A 268 -11.85 6.72 -7.11
C GLN A 268 -12.83 7.71 -6.47
N CYS A 269 -14.04 7.29 -6.13
CA CYS A 269 -15.01 8.14 -5.45
C CYS A 269 -14.47 8.63 -4.09
N ILE A 270 -13.91 7.73 -3.28
CA ILE A 270 -13.31 8.10 -1.99
C ILE A 270 -12.11 9.03 -2.19
N SER A 271 -11.28 8.77 -3.22
CA SER A 271 -10.13 9.63 -3.53
C SER A 271 -10.57 11.05 -3.88
N MET A 272 -11.65 11.24 -4.66
CA MET A 272 -12.17 12.57 -4.99
C MET A 272 -12.62 13.33 -3.74
N VAL A 273 -13.35 12.68 -2.83
CA VAL A 273 -13.80 13.30 -1.57
C VAL A 273 -12.61 13.73 -0.73
N LEU A 274 -11.58 12.88 -0.60
CA LEU A 274 -10.38 13.23 0.16
C LEU A 274 -9.55 14.33 -0.47
N ILE A 275 -9.45 14.37 -1.80
CA ILE A 275 -8.80 15.49 -2.49
C ILE A 275 -9.48 16.80 -2.12
N LEU A 276 -10.82 16.85 -2.15
CA LEU A 276 -11.57 18.03 -1.76
C LEU A 276 -11.33 18.41 -0.29
N VAL A 277 -11.49 17.45 0.64
CA VAL A 277 -11.30 17.68 2.07
C VAL A 277 -9.88 18.17 2.36
N CYS A 278 -8.85 17.50 1.83
CA CYS A 278 -7.46 17.89 2.05
C CYS A 278 -7.12 19.24 1.42
N THR A 279 -7.72 19.60 0.28
CA THR A 279 -7.52 20.92 -0.33
C THR A 279 -8.19 22.03 0.48
N LEU A 280 -9.31 21.74 1.16
CA LEU A 280 -9.96 22.71 2.04
C LEU A 280 -9.23 22.88 3.38
N THR A 281 -8.60 21.82 3.89
CA THR A 281 -7.83 21.89 5.13
C THR A 281 -6.45 22.52 4.96
N LEU A 282 -5.85 22.39 3.77
CA LEU A 282 -4.61 23.05 3.41
C LEU A 282 -4.94 24.44 2.81
N GLN A 283 -4.58 25.54 3.48
CA GLN A 283 -4.78 26.86 2.86
C GLN A 283 -3.90 26.97 1.60
N GLY A 284 -4.38 27.63 0.55
CA GLY A 284 -3.70 27.64 -0.76
C GLY A 284 -2.25 28.18 -0.72
N GLU A 285 -1.96 29.13 0.17
CA GLU A 285 -0.60 29.65 0.42
C GLU A 285 0.31 28.60 1.08
N GLN A 286 -0.25 27.80 1.99
CA GLN A 286 0.46 26.73 2.68
C GLN A 286 0.84 25.60 1.74
N ILE A 287 0.03 25.27 0.72
CA ILE A 287 0.41 24.26 -0.29
C ILE A 287 1.66 24.71 -1.06
N LEU A 288 1.72 25.99 -1.45
CA LEU A 288 2.87 26.52 -2.17
C LEU A 288 4.10 26.63 -1.27
N GLU A 289 3.95 27.00 0.00
CA GLU A 289 5.04 26.95 0.99
C GLU A 289 5.51 25.52 1.26
N LEU A 290 4.59 24.56 1.37
CA LEU A 290 4.89 23.14 1.55
C LEU A 290 5.61 22.51 0.34
N LEU A 291 5.51 23.12 -0.84
CA LEU A 291 6.19 22.71 -2.07
C LEU A 291 7.47 23.50 -2.36
N LYS A 292 7.74 24.58 -1.61
CA LYS A 292 8.98 25.36 -1.70
C LYS A 292 10.04 24.71 -0.81
N PHE A 293 10.64 23.64 -1.31
CA PHE A 293 11.86 23.04 -0.77
C PHE A 293 12.86 22.83 -1.91
#